data_AF-A0A9D0G842-F1
#
_entry.id   AF-A0A9D0G842-F1
#
_cell.length_a   1.000
_cell.length_b   1.000
_cell.length_c   1.000
_cell.angle_alpha   90.00
_cell.angle_beta   90.00
_cell.angle_gamma   90.00
#
_symmetry.space_group_name_H-M   'P 1'
#
loop_
_entity.id
_entity.type
_entity.pdbx_description
1 polymer ?
#
loop_
_entity_poly.entity_id
_entity_poly.type
_entity_poly.pdbx_seq_one_letter_code
_entity_poly.pdbx_strand_id
1 'polypeptide(L)' 'MWEKVIFGALIGLGVVMGIYGWGLLKGRQPPKPMFFERPLLAVLALKGPREEALILGRLRLVYALFLIVLGVWGLRF' A
#
# COMPACT_ATOMS: atom_id res chain seq x y z
N MET A 1 -24.43 5.27 9.45
CA MET A 1 -24.53 3.98 8.69
C MET A 1 -23.53 3.95 7.55
N TRP A 2 -23.41 5.05 6.79
CA TRP A 2 -22.37 5.22 5.78
C TRP A 2 -20.93 5.20 6.33
N GLU A 3 -20.68 5.66 7.56
CA GLU A 3 -19.31 5.64 8.12
C GLU A 3 -18.76 4.21 8.22
N LYS A 4 -19.58 3.25 8.67
CA LYS A 4 -19.17 1.84 8.79
C LYS A 4 -18.80 1.23 7.44
N VAL A 5 -19.49 1.64 6.38
CA VAL A 5 -19.19 1.20 5.01
C VAL A 5 -17.87 1.81 4.53
N ILE A 6 -17.64 3.11 4.80
CA ILE A 6 -16.41 3.80 4.43
C ILE A 6 -15.20 3.20 5.15
N PHE A 7 -15.27 3.02 6.47
CA PHE A 7 -14.16 2.44 7.23
C PHE A 7 -13.95 0.96 6.92
N GLY A 8 -15.02 0.19 6.67
CA GLY A 8 -14.91 -1.17 6.15
C GLY A 8 -14.18 -1.23 4.80
N ALA A 9 -14.49 -0.30 3.89
CA ALA A 9 -13.81 -0.18 2.60
C ALA A 9 -12.33 0.21 2.77
N LEU A 10 -12.00 1.11 3.71
CA LEU A 10 -10.61 1.49 4.02
C LEU A 10 -9.79 0.30 4.51
N ILE A 11 -10.35 -0.53 5.39
CA ILE A 11 -9.70 -1.77 5.86
C ILE A 11 -9.48 -2.72 4.67
N GLY A 12 -10.50 -2.91 3.84
CA GLY A 12 -10.40 -3.75 2.64
C GLY A 12 -9.30 -3.27 1.68
N LEU A 13 -9.24 -1.96 1.42
CA LEU A 13 -8.20 -1.34 0.60
C LEU A 13 -6.81 -1.57 1.21
N GLY A 14 -6.68 -1.40 2.52
CA GLY A 14 -5.44 -1.65 3.26
C GLY A 14 -4.98 -3.10 3.14
N VAL A 15 -5.87 -4.08 3.30
CA VAL A 15 -5.55 -5.50 3.14
C VAL A 15 -5.07 -5.80 1.72
N VAL A 16 -5.76 -5.30 0.69
CA VAL A 16 -5.37 -5.50 -0.71
C VAL A 16 -4.00 -4.89 -1.00
N MET A 17 -3.76 -3.65 -0.54
CA MET A 17 -2.44 -3.02 -0.67
C MET A 17 -1.35 -3.80 0.07
N GLY A 18 -1.66 -4.36 1.24
CA GLY A 18 -0.72 -5.14 2.02
C GLY A 18 -0.32 -6.45 1.34
N ILE A 19 -1.29 -7.18 0.79
CA ILE A 19 -1.06 -8.41 0.02
C ILE A 19 -0.22 -8.11 -1.22
N TYR A 20 -0.54 -7.03 -1.95
CA TYR A 20 0.22 -6.63 -3.12
C TYR A 20 1.65 -6.22 -2.75
N GLY A 21 1.80 -5.40 -1.72
CA GLY A 21 3.11 -4.97 -1.20
C GLY A 21 3.99 -6.15 -0.78
N TRP A 22 3.40 -7.13 -0.11
CA TRP A 22 4.06 -8.39 0.22
C TRP A 22 4.46 -9.21 -1.00
N GLY A 23 3.59 -9.26 -2.02
CA GLY A 23 3.87 -9.90 -3.31
C GLY A 23 5.07 -9.28 -4.03
N LEU A 24 5.20 -7.96 -3.99
CA LEU A 24 6.36 -7.23 -4.51
C LEU A 24 7.65 -7.60 -3.76
N LEU A 25 7.62 -7.64 -2.42
CA LEU A 25 8.79 -8.00 -1.60
C LEU A 25 9.26 -9.43 -1.85
N LYS A 26 8.33 -10.36 -2.08
CA LYS A 26 8.64 -11.75 -2.43
C LYS A 26 9.08 -11.93 -3.89
N GLY A 27 9.10 -10.87 -4.70
CA GLY A 27 9.41 -10.95 -6.13
C GLY A 27 8.38 -11.74 -6.94
N ARG A 28 7.16 -11.93 -6.39
CA ARG A 28 6.07 -12.68 -7.04
C ARG A 28 5.23 -11.81 -7.99
N GLN A 29 5.38 -10.49 -7.90
CA GLN A 29 4.65 -9.53 -8.72
C GLN A 29 5.60 -8.47 -9.29
N PRO A 30 5.37 -8.00 -10.53
CA PRO A 30 6.17 -6.94 -11.11
C PRO A 30 5.90 -5.59 -10.41
N PRO A 31 6.92 -4.74 -10.24
CA PRO A 31 6.74 -3.38 -9.71
C PRO A 31 5.87 -2.56 -10.65
N LYS A 32 4.61 -2.32 -10.27
CA LYS A 32 3.69 -1.46 -11.00
C LYS A 32 3.29 -0.27 -10.13
N PRO A 33 3.99 0.87 -10.23
CA PRO A 33 3.69 2.04 -9.40
C PRO A 33 2.34 2.66 -9.74
N MET A 34 1.59 3.03 -8.70
CA MET A 34 0.38 3.84 -8.82
C MET A 34 0.73 5.29 -9.13
N PHE A 35 -0.23 6.05 -9.65
CA PHE A 35 -0.01 7.44 -10.11
C PHE A 35 0.68 8.32 -9.06
N PHE A 36 0.29 8.19 -7.79
CA PHE A 36 0.86 8.94 -6.68
C PHE A 36 2.23 8.43 -6.19
N GLU A 37 2.61 7.19 -6.51
CA GLU A 37 3.90 6.60 -6.14
C GLU A 37 5.00 6.93 -7.17
N ARG A 38 4.60 7.27 -8.41
CA ARG A 38 5.51 7.64 -9.50
C ARG A 38 6.46 8.81 -9.18
N PRO A 39 6.01 9.96 -8.64
CA PRO A 39 6.93 11.05 -8.33
C PRO A 39 7.95 10.65 -7.26
N LEU A 40 7.56 9.83 -6.28
CA LEU A 40 8.47 9.33 -5.26
C LEU A 40 9.58 8.46 -5.88
N LEU A 41 9.22 7.55 -6.78
CA LEU A 41 10.19 6.71 -7.49
C LEU A 41 11.08 7.52 -8.42
N ALA A 42 10.52 8.53 -9.09
CA ALA A 42 11.28 9.43 -9.96
C ALA A 42 12.36 10.20 -9.17
N VAL A 43 12.02 10.66 -7.97
CA VAL A 43 12.97 11.34 -7.07
C VAL A 43 14.03 10.38 -6.52
N LEU A 44 13.64 9.13 -6.22
CA LEU A 44 14.55 8.14 -5.67
C LEU A 44 15.56 7.57 -6.69
N ALA A 45 15.41 7.88 -7.98
CA ALA A 45 16.34 7.53 -9.06
C ALA A 45 16.86 6.08 -8.97
N LEU A 46 15.93 5.13 -8.75
CA LEU A 46 16.26 3.75 -8.42
C LEU A 46 16.94 3.04 -9.58
N LYS A 47 17.97 2.25 -9.29
CA LYS A 47 18.89 1.71 -10.30
C LYS A 47 18.35 0.47 -11.00
N GLY A 48 17.27 -0.13 -10.51
CA GLY A 48 16.70 -1.30 -11.15
C GLY A 48 15.37 -1.78 -10.57
N PRO A 49 14.71 -2.71 -11.28
CA PRO A 49 13.35 -3.17 -10.97
C PRO A 49 13.24 -3.86 -9.61
N ARG A 50 14.35 -4.39 -9.08
CA ARG A 50 14.40 -5.04 -7.77
C ARG A 50 14.36 -4.04 -6.62
N GLU A 51 15.05 -2.90 -6.75
CA GLU A 51 15.00 -1.82 -5.75
C GLU A 51 13.63 -1.14 -5.76
N GLU A 52 13.07 -0.93 -6.95
CA GLU A 52 11.70 -0.42 -7.09
C GLU A 52 10.67 -1.34 -6.41
N ALA A 53 10.74 -2.65 -6.65
CA ALA A 53 9.84 -3.61 -6.03
C ALA A 53 9.98 -3.63 -4.49
N LEU A 54 11.21 -3.50 -3.97
CA LEU A 54 11.45 -3.45 -2.53
C LEU A 54 10.87 -2.18 -1.89
N ILE A 55 11.10 -1.03 -2.49
CA ILE A 55 10.64 0.25 -1.96
C ILE A 55 9.12 0.36 -2.10
N LEU A 56 8.56 0.03 -3.27
CA LEU A 56 7.11 -0.02 -3.45
C LEU A 56 6.45 -1.03 -2.52
N GLY A 57 7.06 -2.20 -2.33
CA GLY A 57 6.57 -3.22 -1.42
C GLY A 57 6.49 -2.71 0.02
N ARG A 58 7.57 -2.09 0.52
CA ARG A 58 7.60 -1.48 1.86
C ARG A 58 6.59 -0.34 1.99
N LEU A 59 6.54 0.55 1.01
CA LEU A 59 5.63 1.69 1.00
C LEU A 59 4.16 1.24 1.08
N ARG A 60 3.79 0.22 0.30
CA ARG A 60 2.44 -0.35 0.31
C ARG A 60 2.10 -1.08 1.61
N LEU A 61 3.06 -1.72 2.27
CA LEU A 61 2.85 -2.27 3.60
C LEU A 61 2.60 -1.17 4.64
N VAL A 62 3.31 -0.04 4.56
CA VAL A 62 3.09 1.10 5.45
C VAL A 62 1.69 1.69 5.22
N TYR A 63 1.29 1.89 3.96
CA TYR A 63 -0.07 2.35 3.64
C TYR A 63 -1.14 1.36 4.09
N ALA A 64 -0.92 0.06 3.88
CA ALA A 64 -1.81 -0.99 4.34
C ALA A 64 -2.03 -0.93 5.85
N LEU A 65 -0.94 -0.86 6.61
CA LEU A 65 -0.98 -0.77 8.06
C LEU A 65 -1.72 0.49 8.50
N PHE A 66 -1.40 1.64 7.90
CA PHE A 66 -2.04 2.91 8.21
C PHE A 66 -3.54 2.88 7.96
N LEU A 67 -3.98 2.37 6.79
CA LEU A 67 -5.40 2.27 6.43
C LEU A 67 -6.16 1.31 7.33
N ILE A 68 -5.56 0.18 7.70
CA ILE A 68 -6.19 -0.78 8.62
C ILE A 68 -6.31 -0.16 10.02
N VAL A 69 -5.25 0.46 10.54
CA VAL A 69 -5.27 1.11 11.86
C VAL A 69 -6.30 2.24 11.89
N LEU A 70 -6.31 3.09 10.86
CA LEU A 70 -7.28 4.18 10.74
C LEU A 70 -8.71 3.67 10.63
N GLY A 71 -8.94 2.62 9.84
CA GLY A 71 -10.26 2.02 9.68
C GLY A 71 -10.76 1.37 10.97
N VAL A 72 -9.91 0.64 11.68
CA VAL A 72 -10.26 0.06 12.99
C VAL A 72 -10.52 1.15 14.03
N TRP A 73 -9.71 2.20 14.04
CA TRP A 73 -9.90 3.34 14.94
C TRP A 73 -11.21 4.07 14.65
N GLY A 74 -11.49 4.38 13.39
CA GLY A 74 -12.72 5.04 12.95
C GLY A 74 -14.00 4.20 13.06
N LEU A 75 -13.89 2.86 13.17
CA LEU A 75 -15.02 2.00 13.52
C LEU A 75 -15.32 1.98 15.02
N ARG A 76 -14.35 2.39 15.85
CA ARG A 76 -14.45 2.38 17.32
C ARG A 76 -15.00 3.68 17.89
N PHE A 77 -14.83 4.80 17.17
CA PHE A 77 -15.37 6.12 17.51
C PHE A 77 -16.57 6.46 16.62
#